data_AF-A0A936HW18-F1
#
_entry.id   AF-A0A936HW18-F1
#
_cell.length_a   1.000
_cell.length_b   1.000
_cell.length_c   1.000
_cell.angle_alpha   90.00
_cell.angle_beta   90.00
_cell.angle_gamma   90.00
#
_symmetry.space_group_name_H-M   'P 1'
#
loop_
_entity.id
_entity.type
_entity.pdbx_description
1 polymer ?
#
loop_
_entity_poly.entity_id
_entity_poly.type
_entity_poly.pdbx_seq_one_letter_code
_entity_poly.pdbx_strand_id
1 'polypeptide(L)'
;MALLRDALDRTLLEPQCAQRWHALRIAWQETRDPERRKSIVDLLAQQSDGDPRADILRLTFLAGTGGAGRFEDAAAARVLAAQPVDPDRLAAFMAYRWLTALQTIERRLDFVADLSAGLLPEMAERLAGAATRQLPPGFAARAPDDVRRVAVVVPYVGHRFHTPSMMAVEQCIVLAREDIKVQIFSAQELLPVDAALYRGDGRRLVLPPLQPKSWAGILPAGINMTISDARYSLPGRWQNLMPALTAFDPDVVLLVGLYSPLAGALHSVRPVVGISVNTVAPIAPLDVWLTAEPNAERGEPWGGTFPSPRPVHHPFRVKRPAKGEPLARAALGIDEKAVVWITAGFRLEHEIRDEWASRMLELVSRYPQVVWLLVGGEGKLPPALAQAGRGPRARAGYAR
;
A
#
# COMPACT_ATOMS: atom_id res chain seq x y z
N MET A 1 -0.71 -34.47 -16.79
CA MET A 1 -0.71 -35.22 -15.50
C MET A 1 0.64 -35.22 -14.81
N ALA A 2 1.76 -35.46 -15.51
CA ALA A 2 3.11 -35.49 -14.94
C ALA A 2 3.59 -34.13 -14.35
N LEU A 3 3.11 -33.00 -14.90
CA LEU A 3 3.65 -31.67 -14.60
C LEU A 3 3.43 -31.19 -13.15
N LEU A 4 2.25 -31.44 -12.56
CA LEU A 4 1.95 -30.97 -11.21
C LEU A 4 2.72 -31.76 -10.13
N ARG A 5 2.84 -33.08 -10.32
CA ARG A 5 3.61 -33.95 -9.42
C ARG A 5 5.11 -33.69 -9.56
N ASP A 6 5.63 -33.56 -10.77
CA ASP A 6 7.04 -33.17 -11.01
C ASP A 6 7.35 -31.79 -10.39
N ALA A 7 6.45 -30.81 -10.53
CA ALA A 7 6.63 -29.50 -9.89
C ALA A 7 6.64 -29.60 -8.36
N LEU A 8 5.78 -30.43 -7.77
CA LEU A 8 5.76 -30.70 -6.33
C LEU A 8 7.06 -31.38 -5.88
N ASP A 9 7.46 -32.46 -6.56
CA ASP A 9 8.68 -33.22 -6.22
C ASP A 9 9.92 -32.31 -6.28
N ARG A 10 10.04 -31.46 -7.30
CA ARG A 10 11.13 -30.46 -7.40
C ARG A 10 11.07 -29.40 -6.31
N THR A 11 9.87 -29.01 -5.87
CA THR A 11 9.71 -28.05 -4.77
C THR A 11 10.13 -28.68 -3.45
N LEU A 12 9.79 -29.95 -3.21
CA LEU A 12 10.20 -30.67 -2.01
C LEU A 12 11.69 -31.01 -1.98
N LEU A 13 12.34 -31.13 -3.14
CA LEU A 13 13.80 -31.29 -3.25
C LEU A 13 14.56 -29.98 -2.96
N GLU A 14 13.99 -28.83 -3.29
CA GLU A 14 14.60 -27.51 -3.09
C GLU A 14 13.60 -26.50 -2.47
N PRO A 15 13.12 -26.74 -1.24
CA PRO A 15 12.01 -25.97 -0.64
C PRO A 15 12.39 -24.53 -0.30
N GLN A 16 13.68 -24.19 -0.29
CA GLN A 16 14.20 -22.83 -0.13
C GLN A 16 14.17 -21.99 -1.43
N CYS A 17 13.90 -22.61 -2.58
CA CYS A 17 13.95 -21.96 -3.89
C CYS A 17 12.56 -21.43 -4.29
N ALA A 18 12.36 -20.11 -4.17
CA ALA A 18 11.08 -19.46 -4.48
C ALA A 18 10.56 -19.76 -5.89
N GLN A 19 11.46 -19.86 -6.87
CA GLN A 19 11.12 -20.19 -8.25
C GLN A 19 10.47 -21.57 -8.38
N ARG A 20 10.82 -22.54 -7.52
CA ARG A 20 10.16 -23.86 -7.48
C ARG A 20 8.72 -23.74 -6.99
N TRP A 21 8.49 -22.98 -5.92
CA TRP A 21 7.14 -22.68 -5.42
C TRP A 21 6.30 -21.94 -6.47
N HIS A 22 6.87 -20.99 -7.19
CA HIS A 22 6.18 -20.26 -8.25
C HIS A 22 5.80 -21.19 -9.41
N ALA A 23 6.70 -22.10 -9.82
CA ALA A 23 6.40 -23.11 -10.83
C ALA A 23 5.30 -24.08 -10.36
N LEU A 24 5.33 -24.51 -9.10
CA LEU A 24 4.27 -25.31 -8.49
C LEU A 24 2.93 -24.56 -8.48
N ARG A 25 2.94 -23.25 -8.18
CA ARG A 25 1.75 -22.40 -8.20
C ARG A 25 1.12 -22.34 -9.59
N ILE A 26 1.93 -22.15 -10.63
CA ILE A 26 1.47 -22.13 -12.02
C ILE A 26 0.86 -23.49 -12.39
N ALA A 27 1.59 -24.59 -12.16
CA ALA A 27 1.10 -25.94 -12.44
C ALA A 27 -0.21 -26.26 -11.69
N TRP A 28 -0.36 -25.78 -10.45
CA TRP A 28 -1.57 -25.91 -9.66
C TRP A 28 -2.74 -25.14 -10.31
N GLN A 29 -2.52 -23.90 -10.77
CA GLN A 29 -3.53 -23.07 -11.45
C GLN A 29 -3.98 -23.67 -12.78
N GLU A 30 -3.10 -24.35 -13.50
CA GLU A 30 -3.42 -24.98 -14.78
C GLU A 30 -4.17 -26.32 -14.60
N THR A 31 -4.02 -26.97 -13.45
CA THR A 31 -4.64 -28.28 -13.18
C THR A 31 -6.14 -28.14 -12.92
N ARG A 32 -7.00 -28.72 -13.76
CA ARG A 32 -8.46 -28.65 -13.59
C ARG A 32 -9.05 -29.59 -12.53
N ASP A 33 -8.28 -30.56 -12.07
CA ASP A 33 -8.70 -31.59 -11.13
C ASP A 33 -8.69 -31.04 -9.67
N PRO A 34 -9.86 -30.86 -9.04
CA PRO A 34 -9.96 -30.27 -7.69
C PRO A 34 -9.42 -31.21 -6.60
N GLU A 35 -9.58 -32.53 -6.74
CA GLU A 35 -9.09 -33.50 -5.76
C GLU A 35 -7.56 -33.51 -5.74
N ARG A 36 -6.93 -33.42 -6.90
CA ARG A 36 -5.46 -33.28 -6.98
C ARG A 36 -4.97 -31.99 -6.36
N ARG A 37 -5.61 -30.86 -6.68
CA ARG A 37 -5.28 -29.57 -6.06
C ARG A 37 -5.36 -29.64 -4.55
N LYS A 38 -6.43 -30.26 -4.03
CA LYS A 38 -6.65 -30.46 -2.61
C LYS A 38 -5.59 -31.37 -1.99
N SER A 39 -5.27 -32.50 -2.62
CA SER A 39 -4.26 -33.45 -2.12
C SER A 39 -2.88 -32.81 -1.91
N ILE A 40 -2.48 -31.87 -2.76
CA ILE A 40 -1.23 -31.13 -2.62
C ILE A 40 -1.29 -30.14 -1.45
N VAL A 41 -2.40 -29.41 -1.32
CA VAL A 41 -2.61 -28.49 -0.19
C VAL A 41 -2.60 -29.27 1.13
N ASP A 42 -3.29 -30.40 1.19
CA ASP A 42 -3.36 -31.25 2.38
C ASP A 42 -1.98 -31.82 2.74
N LEU A 43 -1.23 -32.31 1.74
CA LEU A 43 0.15 -32.79 1.93
C LEU A 43 1.07 -31.69 2.49
N LEU A 44 1.08 -30.51 1.85
CA LEU A 44 1.95 -29.40 2.24
C LEU A 44 1.52 -28.79 3.57
N ALA A 45 0.24 -28.84 3.94
CA ALA A 45 -0.25 -28.34 5.23
C ALA A 45 0.20 -29.20 6.41
N GLN A 46 0.43 -30.50 6.19
CA GLN A 46 0.92 -31.44 7.20
C GLN A 46 2.45 -31.40 7.37
N GLN A 47 3.16 -30.84 6.41
CA GLN A 47 4.60 -30.65 6.49
C GLN A 47 4.94 -29.41 7.31
N SER A 48 6.05 -29.45 8.04
CA SER A 48 6.72 -28.29 8.60
C SER A 48 8.18 -28.36 8.18
N ASP A 49 8.68 -27.27 7.61
CA ASP A 49 10.11 -27.19 7.31
C ASP A 49 10.87 -26.67 8.54
N GLY A 50 12.03 -27.26 8.80
CA GLY A 50 12.95 -26.77 9.84
C GLY A 50 13.65 -25.46 9.43
N ASP A 51 13.74 -25.19 8.13
CA ASP A 51 14.27 -23.93 7.59
C ASP A 51 13.16 -22.86 7.54
N PRO A 52 13.31 -21.72 8.26
CA PRO A 52 12.34 -20.63 8.23
C PRO A 52 12.04 -20.12 6.82
N ARG A 53 13.01 -20.09 5.90
CA ARG A 53 12.80 -19.59 4.53
C ARG A 53 11.88 -20.50 3.75
N ALA A 54 12.12 -21.81 3.80
CA ALA A 54 11.27 -22.81 3.19
C ALA A 54 9.84 -22.75 3.77
N ASP A 55 9.74 -22.65 5.10
CA ASP A 55 8.44 -22.61 5.78
C ASP A 55 7.63 -21.37 5.40
N ILE A 56 8.28 -20.20 5.25
CA ILE A 56 7.64 -18.97 4.78
C ILE A 56 7.08 -19.13 3.35
N LEU A 57 7.87 -19.71 2.44
CA LEU A 57 7.44 -19.94 1.05
C LEU A 57 6.26 -20.92 1.01
N ARG A 58 6.32 -22.02 1.77
CA ARG A 58 5.24 -22.99 1.93
C ARG A 58 3.96 -22.35 2.46
N LEU A 59 4.05 -21.62 3.56
CA LEU A 59 2.89 -21.00 4.21
C LEU A 59 2.22 -19.96 3.31
N THR A 60 3.00 -19.14 2.61
CA THR A 60 2.43 -18.17 1.65
C THR A 60 1.85 -18.83 0.42
N PHE A 61 2.43 -19.93 -0.08
CA PHE A 61 1.81 -20.77 -1.11
C PHE A 61 0.44 -21.32 -0.64
N LEU A 62 0.38 -21.85 0.58
CA LEU A 62 -0.86 -22.38 1.17
C LEU A 62 -1.91 -21.28 1.36
N ALA A 63 -1.52 -20.09 1.82
CA ALA A 63 -2.40 -18.94 1.90
C ALA A 63 -2.96 -18.55 0.53
N GLY A 64 -2.09 -18.53 -0.50
CA GLY A 64 -2.46 -18.17 -1.87
C GLY A 64 -3.29 -19.21 -2.63
N THR A 65 -3.37 -20.46 -2.16
CA THR A 65 -4.07 -21.58 -2.81
C THR A 65 -5.29 -22.09 -2.04
N GLY A 66 -5.21 -22.14 -0.70
CA GLY A 66 -6.28 -22.62 0.18
C GLY A 66 -7.17 -21.53 0.77
N GLY A 67 -6.78 -20.25 0.63
CA GLY A 67 -7.57 -19.10 1.10
C GLY A 67 -7.74 -18.99 2.62
N ALA A 68 -7.03 -19.81 3.40
CA ALA A 68 -7.11 -19.79 4.85
C ALA A 68 -6.16 -18.74 5.44
N GLY A 69 -6.71 -17.66 6.01
CA GLY A 69 -5.96 -16.56 6.62
C GLY A 69 -4.90 -17.00 7.64
N ARG A 70 -5.17 -18.11 8.36
CA ARG A 70 -4.23 -18.71 9.33
C ARG A 70 -2.82 -18.97 8.76
N PHE A 71 -2.70 -19.30 7.48
CA PHE A 71 -1.39 -19.57 6.87
C PHE A 71 -0.63 -18.27 6.60
N GLU A 72 -1.33 -17.18 6.28
CA GLU A 72 -0.73 -15.86 6.13
C GLU A 72 -0.25 -15.34 7.50
N ASP A 73 -1.04 -15.54 8.56
CA ASP A 73 -0.67 -15.19 9.94
C ASP A 73 0.54 -16.01 10.42
N ALA A 74 0.56 -17.31 10.16
CA ALA A 74 1.70 -18.16 10.45
C ALA A 74 2.96 -17.72 9.67
N ALA A 75 2.82 -17.37 8.39
CA ALA A 75 3.93 -16.85 7.60
C ALA A 75 4.47 -15.54 8.18
N ALA A 76 3.58 -14.63 8.61
CA ALA A 76 3.97 -13.38 9.27
C ALA A 76 4.76 -13.64 10.56
N ALA A 77 4.32 -14.57 11.41
CA ALA A 77 5.04 -14.97 12.62
C ALA A 77 6.44 -15.54 12.29
N ARG A 78 6.56 -16.36 11.24
CA ARG A 78 7.87 -16.89 10.79
C ARG A 78 8.79 -15.81 10.26
N VAL A 79 8.27 -14.87 9.47
CA VAL A 79 9.04 -13.72 8.95
C VAL A 79 9.56 -12.87 10.11
N LEU A 80 8.71 -12.58 11.09
CA LEU A 80 9.10 -11.83 12.28
C LEU A 80 10.13 -12.60 13.12
N ALA A 81 10.00 -13.91 13.29
CA ALA A 81 10.95 -14.71 14.08
C ALA A 81 12.31 -14.96 13.38
N ALA A 82 12.38 -14.84 12.05
CA ALA A 82 13.57 -15.20 11.28
C ALA A 82 14.84 -14.41 11.68
N GLN A 83 15.97 -15.10 11.71
CA GLN A 83 17.30 -14.53 11.95
C GLN A 83 18.30 -14.98 10.85
N PRO A 84 19.23 -14.10 10.43
CA PRO A 84 19.31 -12.68 10.76
C PRO A 84 18.11 -11.89 10.19
N VAL A 85 17.86 -10.71 10.75
CA VAL A 85 16.81 -9.79 10.26
C VAL A 85 17.06 -9.44 8.79
N ASP A 86 16.03 -9.59 7.96
CA ASP A 86 16.04 -9.22 6.54
C ASP A 86 15.00 -8.10 6.32
N PRO A 87 15.43 -6.82 6.24
CA PRO A 87 14.51 -5.69 6.11
C PRO A 87 13.68 -5.71 4.81
N ASP A 88 14.24 -6.18 3.70
CA ASP A 88 13.52 -6.29 2.43
C ASP A 88 12.40 -7.34 2.53
N ARG A 89 12.65 -8.47 3.21
CA ARG A 89 11.62 -9.47 3.49
C ARG A 89 10.49 -8.93 4.36
N LEU A 90 10.81 -8.27 5.47
CA LEU A 90 9.80 -7.67 6.36
C LEU A 90 8.93 -6.67 5.60
N ALA A 91 9.55 -5.74 4.86
CA ALA A 91 8.83 -4.75 4.08
C ALA A 91 7.98 -5.37 2.97
N ALA A 92 8.45 -6.47 2.34
CA ALA A 92 7.67 -7.17 1.32
C ALA A 92 6.39 -7.76 1.90
N PHE A 93 6.48 -8.44 3.03
CA PHE A 93 5.31 -8.99 3.72
C PHE A 93 4.32 -7.92 4.14
N MET A 94 4.81 -6.82 4.72
CA MET A 94 3.96 -5.68 5.07
C MET A 94 3.25 -5.10 3.83
N ALA A 95 3.96 -4.91 2.72
CA ALA A 95 3.39 -4.39 1.49
C ALA A 95 2.31 -5.30 0.88
N TYR A 96 2.54 -6.62 0.82
CA TYR A 96 1.54 -7.57 0.31
C TYR A 96 0.29 -7.62 1.17
N ARG A 97 0.45 -7.68 2.49
CA ARG A 97 -0.67 -7.75 3.41
C ARG A 97 -1.50 -6.47 3.39
N TRP A 98 -0.84 -5.32 3.46
CA TRP A 98 -1.51 -4.02 3.33
C TRP A 98 -2.29 -3.89 2.01
N LEU A 99 -1.68 -4.20 0.87
CA LEU A 99 -2.35 -4.10 -0.42
C LEU A 99 -3.55 -5.06 -0.52
N THR A 100 -3.41 -6.26 0.03
CA THR A 100 -4.51 -7.24 0.07
C THR A 100 -5.66 -6.71 0.92
N ALA A 101 -5.39 -6.30 2.17
CA ALA A 101 -6.39 -5.73 3.07
C ALA A 101 -7.09 -4.50 2.45
N LEU A 102 -6.33 -3.64 1.75
CA LEU A 102 -6.85 -2.45 1.08
C LEU A 102 -7.78 -2.78 -0.12
N GLN A 103 -7.72 -3.99 -0.65
CA GLN A 103 -8.55 -4.45 -1.75
C GLN A 103 -9.78 -5.24 -1.28
N THR A 104 -9.70 -5.88 -0.12
CA THR A 104 -10.71 -6.86 0.30
C THR A 104 -11.52 -6.41 1.51
N ILE A 105 -10.99 -5.53 2.36
CA ILE A 105 -11.61 -5.14 3.63
C ILE A 105 -12.21 -3.74 3.53
N GLU A 106 -13.51 -3.65 3.80
CA GLU A 106 -14.28 -2.41 3.66
C GLU A 106 -14.37 -1.63 4.97
N ARG A 107 -14.47 -2.33 6.11
CA ARG A 107 -14.65 -1.72 7.42
C ARG A 107 -13.30 -1.38 8.04
N ARG A 108 -13.20 -0.15 8.56
CA ARG A 108 -11.99 0.37 9.21
C ARG A 108 -11.48 -0.52 10.36
N LEU A 109 -12.38 -0.98 11.23
CA LEU A 109 -12.02 -1.82 12.38
C LEU A 109 -11.46 -3.17 11.93
N ASP A 110 -12.11 -3.80 10.95
CA ASP A 110 -11.66 -5.08 10.38
C ASP A 110 -10.31 -4.92 9.69
N PHE A 111 -10.06 -3.78 9.05
CA PHE A 111 -8.77 -3.46 8.43
C PHE A 111 -7.66 -3.35 9.49
N VAL A 112 -7.90 -2.67 10.61
CA VAL A 112 -6.95 -2.59 11.73
C VAL A 112 -6.71 -3.98 12.34
N ALA A 113 -7.77 -4.75 12.56
CA ALA A 113 -7.69 -6.09 13.10
C ALA A 113 -6.89 -7.04 12.19
N ASP A 114 -7.11 -7.00 10.87
CA ASP A 114 -6.37 -7.81 9.91
C ASP A 114 -4.87 -7.49 9.88
N LEU A 115 -4.51 -6.21 9.89
CA LEU A 115 -3.10 -5.82 9.90
C LEU A 115 -2.41 -6.16 11.23
N SER A 116 -3.14 -6.05 12.35
CA SER A 116 -2.63 -6.42 13.68
C SER A 116 -2.46 -7.93 13.82
N ALA A 117 -3.43 -8.73 13.35
CA ALA A 117 -3.30 -10.19 13.29
C ALA A 117 -2.11 -10.64 12.41
N GLY A 118 -1.76 -9.82 11.42
CA GLY A 118 -0.58 -10.00 10.58
C GLY A 118 0.73 -9.52 11.13
N LEU A 119 0.75 -9.07 12.39
CA LEU A 119 1.94 -8.58 13.08
C LEU A 119 2.62 -7.39 12.35
N LEU A 120 1.86 -6.60 11.57
CA LEU A 120 2.42 -5.44 10.88
C LEU A 120 3.00 -4.40 11.83
N PRO A 121 2.37 -4.08 12.98
CA PRO A 121 2.97 -3.18 13.97
C PRO A 121 4.36 -3.63 14.43
N GLU A 122 4.53 -4.92 14.74
CA GLU A 122 5.78 -5.50 15.23
C GLU A 122 6.84 -5.55 14.13
N MET A 123 6.44 -5.85 12.88
CA MET A 123 7.34 -5.73 11.73
C MET A 123 7.79 -4.29 11.50
N ALA A 124 6.88 -3.33 11.61
CA ALA A 124 7.18 -1.90 11.47
C ALA A 124 8.13 -1.41 12.57
N GLU A 125 7.91 -1.80 13.83
CA GLU A 125 8.80 -1.51 14.96
C GLU A 125 10.20 -2.08 14.70
N ARG A 126 10.29 -3.35 14.28
CA ARG A 126 11.57 -4.00 13.98
C ARG A 126 12.32 -3.33 12.83
N LEU A 127 11.61 -2.90 11.78
CA LEU A 127 12.20 -2.14 10.67
C LEU A 127 12.65 -0.75 11.12
N ALA A 128 11.85 -0.04 11.93
CA ALA A 128 12.22 1.24 12.49
C ALA A 128 13.47 1.13 13.37
N GLY A 129 13.58 0.08 14.18
CA GLY A 129 14.79 -0.23 14.95
C GLY A 129 16.01 -0.51 14.06
N ALA A 130 15.82 -1.16 12.91
CA ALA A 130 16.89 -1.37 11.94
C ALA A 130 17.35 -0.07 11.26
N ALA A 131 16.41 0.81 10.90
CA ALA A 131 16.70 2.13 10.33
C ALA A 131 17.33 3.07 11.38
N THR A 132 16.93 2.98 12.66
CA THR A 132 17.50 3.77 13.77
C THR A 132 18.99 3.53 13.92
N ARG A 133 19.45 2.28 13.76
CA ARG A 133 20.89 1.94 13.79
C ARG A 133 21.72 2.60 12.68
N GLN A 134 21.08 3.19 11.69
CA GLN A 134 21.73 3.90 10.58
C GLN A 134 21.67 5.42 10.73
N LEU A 135 20.97 5.94 11.74
CA LEU A 135 20.93 7.37 11.98
C LEU A 135 22.32 7.86 12.38
N PRO A 136 22.82 8.95 11.76
CA PRO A 136 24.09 9.51 12.12
C PRO A 136 24.03 10.12 13.53
N PRO A 137 25.13 10.09 14.28
CA PRO A 137 25.24 10.86 15.52
C PRO A 137 25.18 12.36 15.18
N GLY A 138 24.32 13.13 15.86
CA GLY A 138 24.31 14.60 15.72
C GLY A 138 22.94 15.26 15.48
N PHE A 139 21.85 14.50 15.34
CA PHE A 139 20.52 15.11 15.39
C PHE A 139 20.29 15.74 16.78
N ALA A 140 19.93 17.04 16.82
CA ALA A 140 19.57 17.75 18.04
C ALA A 140 18.50 17.02 18.89
N ALA A 141 18.37 17.36 20.17
CA ALA A 141 17.34 16.78 21.03
C ALA A 141 15.91 17.12 20.52
N ARG A 142 14.96 16.26 20.87
CA ARG A 142 13.53 16.37 20.51
C ARG A 142 12.86 17.54 21.25
N ALA A 143 13.09 18.77 20.81
CA ALA A 143 12.31 19.96 21.20
C ALA A 143 12.72 21.17 20.34
N PRO A 144 12.13 21.36 19.15
CA PRO A 144 12.21 22.65 18.49
C PRO A 144 11.25 23.63 19.18
N ASP A 145 11.78 24.76 19.66
CA ASP A 145 10.96 25.89 20.15
C ASP A 145 10.18 26.56 19.00
N ASP A 146 10.62 26.35 17.76
CA ASP A 146 10.06 26.93 16.53
C ASP A 146 10.19 25.95 15.35
N VAL A 147 9.16 25.85 14.51
CA VAL A 147 9.14 24.91 13.37
C VAL A 147 9.37 25.67 12.07
N ARG A 148 10.58 25.53 11.50
CA ARG A 148 10.99 26.19 10.25
C ARG A 148 11.26 25.23 9.10
N ARG A 149 11.56 23.96 9.41
CA ARG A 149 11.95 22.92 8.47
C ARG A 149 11.16 21.65 8.74
N VAL A 150 10.42 21.17 7.73
CA VAL A 150 9.67 19.92 7.83
C VAL A 150 10.15 18.93 6.77
N ALA A 151 10.63 17.77 7.22
CA ALA A 151 10.90 16.65 6.34
C ALA A 151 9.60 15.86 6.12
N VAL A 152 9.11 15.83 4.87
CA VAL A 152 7.94 15.05 4.50
C VAL A 152 8.40 13.67 4.05
N VAL A 153 8.24 12.67 4.91
CA VAL A 153 8.63 11.29 4.63
C VAL A 153 7.47 10.55 4.00
N VAL A 154 7.70 10.02 2.80
CA VAL A 154 6.70 9.29 2.02
C VAL A 154 7.22 7.87 1.77
N PRO A 155 6.48 6.82 2.17
CA PRO A 155 6.95 5.43 2.01
C PRO A 155 7.18 5.07 0.55
N TYR A 156 6.41 5.68 -0.35
CA TYR A 156 6.48 5.42 -1.79
C TYR A 156 6.08 6.64 -2.61
N VAL A 157 6.89 6.96 -3.61
CA VAL A 157 6.56 7.97 -4.62
C VAL A 157 6.35 7.31 -5.97
N GLY A 158 5.12 7.42 -6.49
CA GLY A 158 4.74 6.96 -7.84
C GLY A 158 4.72 8.10 -8.87
N HIS A 159 3.83 8.01 -9.86
CA HIS A 159 3.55 9.12 -10.78
C HIS A 159 2.55 10.13 -10.19
N ARG A 160 2.37 11.28 -10.85
CA ARG A 160 1.48 12.38 -10.41
C ARG A 160 0.00 12.06 -10.14
N PHE A 161 -0.47 10.86 -10.46
CA PHE A 161 -1.85 10.44 -10.18
C PHE A 161 -1.94 9.46 -9.01
N HIS A 162 -0.79 9.07 -8.45
CA HIS A 162 -0.72 8.30 -7.23
C HIS A 162 -1.17 9.19 -6.06
N THR A 163 -2.39 8.94 -5.55
CA THR A 163 -3.05 9.76 -4.53
C THR A 163 -2.17 10.02 -3.29
N PRO A 164 -1.46 9.03 -2.71
CA PRO A 164 -0.54 9.28 -1.60
C PRO A 164 0.60 10.25 -1.94
N SER A 165 1.19 10.14 -3.13
CA SER A 165 2.24 11.07 -3.56
C SER A 165 1.71 12.50 -3.73
N MET A 166 0.52 12.65 -4.31
CA MET A 166 -0.12 13.96 -4.42
C MET A 166 -0.49 14.55 -3.07
N MET A 167 -0.97 13.72 -2.12
CA MET A 167 -1.23 14.17 -0.76
C MET A 167 0.03 14.77 -0.12
N ALA A 168 1.19 14.14 -0.30
CA ALA A 168 2.45 14.68 0.23
C ALA A 168 2.79 16.05 -0.37
N VAL A 169 2.66 16.20 -1.69
CA VAL A 169 2.90 17.49 -2.37
C VAL A 169 1.92 18.57 -1.91
N GLU A 170 0.63 18.25 -1.75
CA GLU A 170 -0.37 19.19 -1.23
C GLU A 170 -0.05 19.63 0.21
N GLN A 171 0.41 18.72 1.09
CA GLN A 171 0.85 19.12 2.43
C GLN A 171 2.08 20.02 2.36
N CYS A 172 3.04 19.73 1.48
CA CYS A 172 4.20 20.61 1.24
C CYS A 172 3.76 22.01 0.77
N ILE A 173 2.76 22.11 -0.11
CA ILE A 173 2.21 23.40 -0.57
C ILE A 173 1.62 24.20 0.60
N VAL A 174 0.85 23.55 1.47
CA VAL A 174 0.25 24.21 2.63
C VAL A 174 1.34 24.74 3.57
N LEU A 175 2.32 23.91 3.91
CA LEU A 175 3.44 24.30 4.78
C LEU A 175 4.28 25.43 4.17
N ALA A 176 4.59 25.36 2.88
CA ALA A 176 5.38 26.39 2.20
C ALA A 176 4.68 27.76 2.15
N ARG A 177 3.34 27.80 2.20
CA ARG A 177 2.57 29.07 2.30
C ARG A 177 2.68 29.74 3.67
N GLU A 178 3.07 28.99 4.68
CA GLU A 178 3.34 29.48 6.04
C GLU A 178 4.85 29.75 6.24
N ASP A 179 5.59 29.98 5.15
CA ASP A 179 7.05 30.22 5.15
C ASP A 179 7.91 29.09 5.76
N ILE A 180 7.35 27.86 5.85
CA ILE A 180 8.08 26.67 6.32
C ILE A 180 8.84 26.04 5.15
N LYS A 181 10.15 25.81 5.35
CA LYS A 181 10.97 25.05 4.40
C LYS A 181 10.57 23.58 4.43
N VAL A 182 10.29 23.01 3.26
CA VAL A 182 9.87 21.61 3.15
C VAL A 182 10.65 20.85 2.11
N GLN A 183 10.93 19.59 2.40
CA GLN A 183 11.57 18.66 1.46
C GLN A 183 10.95 17.27 1.61
N ILE A 184 10.68 16.62 0.48
CA ILE A 184 10.12 15.27 0.44
C ILE A 184 11.27 14.26 0.42
N PHE A 185 11.18 13.23 1.25
CA PHE A 185 12.12 12.11 1.31
C PHE A 185 11.39 10.79 1.12
N SER A 186 11.91 9.89 0.27
CA SER A 186 11.33 8.57 0.09
C SER A 186 12.40 7.51 -0.13
N ALA A 187 12.41 6.50 0.74
CA ALA A 187 13.25 5.31 0.58
C ALA A 187 12.61 4.23 -0.31
N GLN A 188 11.46 4.51 -0.94
CA GLN A 188 10.72 3.54 -1.77
C GLN A 188 10.45 2.22 -1.01
N GLU A 189 10.00 2.34 0.24
CA GLU A 189 9.85 1.28 1.23
C GLU A 189 8.80 0.23 0.83
N LEU A 190 7.86 0.61 -0.06
CA LEU A 190 6.84 -0.29 -0.61
C LEU A 190 7.31 -1.11 -1.83
N LEU A 191 8.54 -0.90 -2.31
CA LEU A 191 9.19 -1.69 -3.38
C LEU A 191 10.50 -2.33 -2.90
N PRO A 192 10.44 -3.34 -2.01
CA PRO A 192 11.61 -4.17 -1.73
C PRO A 192 12.12 -4.84 -3.00
N VAL A 193 13.44 -4.99 -3.10
CA VAL A 193 14.06 -5.71 -4.21
C VAL A 193 13.60 -7.17 -4.16
N ASP A 194 13.27 -7.74 -5.31
CA ASP A 194 12.84 -9.14 -5.43
C ASP A 194 11.68 -9.54 -4.51
N ALA A 195 10.77 -8.61 -4.19
CA ALA A 195 9.68 -8.82 -3.22
C ALA A 195 8.88 -10.13 -3.45
N ALA A 196 8.69 -10.55 -4.71
CA ALA A 196 8.01 -11.79 -5.07
C ALA A 196 8.78 -13.07 -4.66
N LEU A 197 10.11 -13.02 -4.58
CA LEU A 197 10.95 -14.14 -4.19
C LEU A 197 10.88 -14.43 -2.68
N TYR A 198 10.32 -13.53 -1.86
CA TYR A 198 10.08 -13.79 -0.45
C TYR A 198 8.79 -14.58 -0.18
N ARG A 199 8.01 -14.91 -1.21
CA ARG A 199 6.73 -15.62 -1.08
C ARG A 199 6.65 -16.79 -2.05
N GLY A 200 5.99 -17.88 -1.66
CA GLY A 200 5.77 -19.04 -2.52
C GLY A 200 4.57 -18.90 -3.46
N ASP A 201 3.69 -17.92 -3.23
CA ASP A 201 2.51 -17.67 -4.08
C ASP A 201 2.84 -16.93 -5.39
N GLY A 202 4.07 -16.44 -5.56
CA GLY A 202 4.52 -15.76 -6.77
C GLY A 202 3.78 -14.47 -7.12
N ARG A 203 3.01 -13.91 -6.16
CA ARG A 203 2.35 -12.61 -6.37
C ARG A 203 3.40 -11.54 -6.62
N ARG A 204 3.02 -10.50 -7.37
CA ARG A 204 3.87 -9.34 -7.63
C ARG A 204 3.21 -8.09 -7.05
N LEU A 205 4.00 -7.27 -6.36
CA LEU A 205 3.58 -5.92 -5.99
C LEU A 205 3.48 -5.08 -7.27
N VAL A 206 2.29 -4.55 -7.54
CA VAL A 206 2.06 -3.62 -8.65
C VAL A 206 1.74 -2.26 -8.04
N LEU A 207 2.70 -1.34 -8.14
CA LEU A 207 2.53 0.03 -7.70
C LEU A 207 2.70 1.00 -8.88
N PRO A 208 2.02 2.16 -8.88
CA PRO A 208 2.14 3.17 -9.92
C PRO A 208 3.59 3.65 -10.10
N PRO A 209 4.24 3.44 -11.25
CA PRO A 209 5.68 3.66 -11.40
C PRO A 209 6.09 5.11 -11.12
N LEU A 210 7.27 5.30 -10.54
CA LEU A 210 7.89 6.62 -10.40
C LEU A 210 8.16 7.20 -11.79
N GLN A 211 7.60 8.38 -12.06
CA GLN A 211 7.83 9.13 -13.30
C GLN A 211 8.37 10.52 -12.94
N PRO A 212 9.71 10.70 -12.84
CA PRO A 212 10.31 11.97 -12.40
C PRO A 212 9.84 13.17 -13.23
N LYS A 213 9.74 13.00 -14.55
CA LYS A 213 9.24 14.04 -15.47
C LYS A 213 7.80 14.47 -15.19
N SER A 214 6.97 13.59 -14.62
CA SER A 214 5.57 13.92 -14.30
C SER A 214 5.44 14.89 -13.13
N TRP A 215 6.49 15.03 -12.31
CA TRP A 215 6.56 15.92 -11.15
C TRP A 215 7.10 17.32 -11.51
N ALA A 216 7.80 17.44 -12.64
CA ALA A 216 8.24 18.72 -13.16
C ALA A 216 7.03 19.63 -13.44
N GLY A 217 6.97 20.79 -12.80
CA GLY A 217 5.87 21.75 -12.91
C GLY A 217 4.67 21.50 -11.98
N ILE A 218 4.70 20.45 -11.16
CA ILE A 218 3.72 20.23 -10.07
C ILE A 218 4.33 20.64 -8.73
N LEU A 219 5.60 20.31 -8.51
CA LEU A 219 6.31 20.76 -7.33
C LEU A 219 6.42 22.29 -7.34
N PRO A 220 5.98 22.97 -6.27
CA PRO A 220 6.18 24.41 -6.13
C PRO A 220 7.66 24.79 -6.14
N ALA A 221 7.95 26.03 -6.49
CA ALA A 221 9.30 26.57 -6.38
C ALA A 221 9.81 26.41 -4.93
N GLY A 222 11.05 25.92 -4.79
CA GLY A 222 11.69 25.69 -3.49
C GLY A 222 11.38 24.33 -2.83
N ILE A 223 10.47 23.53 -3.37
CA ILE A 223 10.17 22.19 -2.85
C ILE A 223 10.94 21.13 -3.65
N ASN A 224 11.82 20.41 -2.96
CA ASN A 224 12.63 19.35 -3.55
C ASN A 224 12.15 17.95 -3.12
N MET A 225 12.41 16.95 -3.96
CA MET A 225 12.23 15.54 -3.64
C MET A 225 13.55 14.80 -3.68
N THR A 226 13.87 14.06 -2.63
CA THR A 226 15.00 13.13 -2.59
C THR A 226 14.45 11.72 -2.49
N ILE A 227 14.61 10.95 -3.57
CA ILE A 227 14.03 9.62 -3.73
C ILE A 227 15.14 8.62 -3.97
N SER A 228 15.23 7.58 -3.15
CA SER A 228 16.18 6.49 -3.34
C SER A 228 15.79 5.60 -4.52
N ASP A 229 16.79 5.01 -5.16
CA ASP A 229 16.60 4.03 -6.23
C ASP A 229 16.14 2.69 -5.65
N ALA A 230 14.95 2.23 -6.07
CA ALA A 230 14.31 1.00 -5.59
C ALA A 230 15.10 -0.29 -5.93
N ARG A 231 16.13 -0.22 -6.78
CA ARG A 231 17.00 -1.36 -7.11
C ARG A 231 17.98 -1.74 -6.00
N TYR A 232 18.25 -0.84 -5.05
CA TYR A 232 19.11 -1.15 -3.90
C TYR A 232 18.29 -1.76 -2.77
N SER A 233 18.94 -2.54 -1.91
CA SER A 233 18.32 -3.07 -0.69
C SER A 233 17.77 -1.94 0.19
N LEU A 234 16.72 -2.22 0.95
CA LEU A 234 16.10 -1.24 1.83
C LEU A 234 17.11 -0.57 2.80
N PRO A 235 18.05 -1.30 3.44
CA PRO A 235 19.13 -0.68 4.21
C PRO A 235 20.01 0.27 3.40
N GLY A 236 20.39 -0.09 2.18
CA GLY A 236 21.18 0.79 1.32
C GLY A 236 20.41 2.05 0.93
N ARG A 237 19.10 1.93 0.72
CA ARG A 237 18.22 3.09 0.42
C ARG A 237 18.10 4.05 1.59
N TRP A 238 18.05 3.56 2.83
CA TRP A 238 18.09 4.40 4.02
C TRP A 238 19.43 5.12 4.15
N GLN A 239 20.55 4.39 4.06
CA GLN A 239 21.91 4.96 4.09
C GLN A 239 22.09 6.08 3.06
N ASN A 240 21.61 5.89 1.84
CA ASN A 240 21.69 6.89 0.77
C ASN A 240 20.91 8.18 1.06
N LEU A 241 19.85 8.14 1.88
CA LEU A 241 19.08 9.33 2.25
C LEU A 241 19.67 10.08 3.44
N MET A 242 20.43 9.41 4.31
CA MET A 242 20.92 10.01 5.55
C MET A 242 21.73 11.29 5.35
N PRO A 243 22.63 11.41 4.35
CA PRO A 243 23.35 12.67 4.11
C PRO A 243 22.41 13.83 3.79
N ALA A 244 21.39 13.59 2.96
CA ALA A 244 20.43 14.63 2.59
C ALA A 244 19.52 15.02 3.75
N LEU A 245 19.07 14.05 4.55
CA LEU A 245 18.29 14.31 5.77
C LEU A 245 19.09 15.09 6.81
N THR A 246 20.37 14.75 6.99
CA THR A 246 21.27 15.43 7.93
C THR A 246 21.58 16.85 7.49
N ALA A 247 21.82 17.07 6.19
CA ALA A 247 22.05 18.40 5.63
C ALA A 247 20.80 19.29 5.72
N PHE A 248 19.60 18.70 5.55
CA PHE A 248 18.34 19.43 5.72
C PHE A 248 18.06 19.75 7.20
N ASP A 249 18.36 18.79 8.09
CA ASP A 249 18.17 18.88 9.55
C ASP A 249 16.75 19.36 9.90
N PRO A 250 15.71 18.54 9.64
CA PRO A 250 14.32 18.96 9.85
C PRO A 250 14.05 19.24 11.33
N ASP A 251 13.17 20.19 11.64
CA ASP A 251 12.70 20.41 13.02
C ASP A 251 11.59 19.41 13.37
N VAL A 252 10.76 19.04 12.38
CA VAL A 252 9.65 18.07 12.49
C VAL A 252 9.64 17.14 11.28
N VAL A 253 9.19 15.90 11.49
CA VAL A 253 8.92 14.94 10.40
C VAL A 253 7.42 14.81 10.20
N LEU A 254 6.98 14.91 8.95
CA LEU A 254 5.61 14.61 8.53
C LEU A 254 5.60 13.29 7.74
N LEU A 255 5.09 12.22 8.34
CA LEU A 255 4.83 10.96 7.64
C LEU A 255 3.54 11.06 6.83
N VAL A 256 3.63 10.88 5.52
CA VAL A 256 2.49 10.81 4.60
C VAL A 256 2.38 9.41 4.02
N GLY A 257 1.56 8.56 4.66
CA GLY A 257 1.39 7.16 4.26
C GLY A 257 0.99 6.25 5.42
N LEU A 258 0.78 4.96 5.15
CA LEU A 258 0.37 4.02 6.20
C LEU A 258 1.53 3.65 7.13
N TYR A 259 2.74 3.41 6.62
CA TYR A 259 3.89 3.04 7.46
C TYR A 259 5.19 3.52 6.83
N SER A 260 6.18 3.89 7.65
CA SER A 260 7.53 4.20 7.17
C SER A 260 8.56 3.88 8.26
N PRO A 261 9.40 2.85 8.08
CA PRO A 261 10.57 2.61 8.94
C PRO A 261 11.47 3.83 9.09
N LEU A 262 11.67 4.60 8.01
CA LEU A 262 12.46 5.82 8.03
C LEU A 262 11.85 6.88 8.97
N ALA A 263 10.53 7.14 8.88
CA ALA A 263 9.87 8.07 9.80
C ALA A 263 9.88 7.55 11.24
N GLY A 264 9.69 6.24 11.41
CA GLY A 264 9.76 5.60 12.73
C GLY A 264 11.14 5.71 13.38
N ALA A 265 12.22 5.61 12.59
CA ALA A 265 13.57 5.85 13.08
C ALA A 265 13.76 7.31 13.51
N LEU A 266 13.31 8.26 12.67
CA LEU A 266 13.43 9.69 12.95
C LEU A 266 12.64 10.13 14.20
N HIS A 267 11.59 9.38 14.61
CA HIS A 267 10.88 9.65 15.86
C HIS A 267 11.75 9.61 17.11
N SER A 268 12.87 8.86 17.08
CA SER A 268 13.84 8.84 18.19
C SER A 268 14.55 10.18 18.39
N VAL A 269 14.57 11.03 17.37
CA VAL A 269 15.34 12.29 17.35
C VAL A 269 14.52 13.53 16.99
N ARG A 270 13.31 13.38 16.42
CA ARG A 270 12.43 14.47 16.00
C ARG A 270 10.98 14.18 16.36
N PRO A 271 10.17 15.22 16.64
CA PRO A 271 8.72 15.05 16.68
C PRO A 271 8.19 14.55 15.33
N VAL A 272 7.25 13.61 15.36
CA VAL A 272 6.66 13.01 14.16
C VAL A 272 5.16 13.20 14.13
N VAL A 273 4.70 13.86 13.07
CA VAL A 273 3.30 14.03 12.72
C VAL A 273 2.96 13.02 11.63
N GLY A 274 1.86 12.29 11.77
CA GLY A 274 1.44 11.27 10.82
C GLY A 274 0.10 11.60 10.16
N ILE A 275 0.04 11.47 8.85
CA ILE A 275 -1.19 11.47 8.06
C ILE A 275 -1.23 10.23 7.17
N SER A 276 -2.24 9.39 7.37
CA SER A 276 -2.44 8.23 6.52
C SER A 276 -3.36 8.59 5.35
N VAL A 277 -3.12 7.94 4.21
CA VAL A 277 -4.08 7.94 3.09
C VAL A 277 -5.31 7.09 3.39
N ASN A 278 -5.20 6.21 4.38
CA ASN A 278 -6.28 5.43 4.92
C ASN A 278 -6.92 6.19 6.09
N THR A 279 -8.14 5.83 6.49
CA THR A 279 -8.84 6.45 7.63
C THR A 279 -8.29 6.04 9.01
N VAL A 280 -7.14 5.34 9.06
CA VAL A 280 -6.49 4.84 10.29
C VAL A 280 -5.22 5.62 10.61
N ALA A 281 -4.74 5.55 11.85
CA ALA A 281 -3.43 6.07 12.21
C ALA A 281 -2.31 5.35 11.43
N PRO A 282 -1.21 6.00 11.04
CA PRO A 282 -0.05 5.29 10.51
C PRO A 282 0.50 4.24 11.48
N ILE A 283 1.04 3.14 10.96
CA ILE A 283 1.78 2.08 11.66
C ILE A 283 3.23 2.55 11.84
N ALA A 284 3.41 3.48 12.76
CA ALA A 284 4.70 4.07 13.14
C ALA A 284 4.55 4.73 14.52
N PRO A 285 5.65 4.97 15.26
CA PRO A 285 5.61 5.82 16.44
C PRO A 285 5.37 7.28 16.02
N LEU A 286 4.39 7.94 16.66
CA LEU A 286 3.92 9.28 16.31
C LEU A 286 3.63 10.11 17.57
N ASP A 287 3.89 11.41 17.49
CA ASP A 287 3.40 12.40 18.45
C ASP A 287 1.95 12.79 18.18
N VAL A 288 1.67 13.06 16.90
CA VAL A 288 0.40 13.60 16.43
C VAL A 288 -0.11 12.78 15.25
N TRP A 289 -1.39 12.45 15.27
CA TRP A 289 -2.08 11.83 14.15
C TRP A 289 -3.09 12.82 13.55
N LEU A 290 -2.83 13.25 12.32
CA LEU A 290 -3.75 14.07 11.54
C LEU A 290 -4.86 13.18 10.97
N THR A 291 -6.07 13.34 11.50
CA THR A 291 -7.23 12.50 11.20
C THR A 291 -8.36 13.29 10.57
N ALA A 292 -9.17 12.65 9.73
CA ALA A 292 -10.35 13.29 9.15
C ALA A 292 -11.56 13.21 10.10
N GLU A 293 -11.42 12.49 11.22
CA GLU A 293 -12.47 12.33 12.20
C GLU A 293 -12.45 13.49 13.21
N PRO A 294 -13.52 14.28 13.30
CA PRO A 294 -13.54 15.47 14.16
C PRO A 294 -13.46 15.14 15.65
N ASN A 295 -14.01 13.99 16.05
CA ASN A 295 -14.11 13.54 17.44
C ASN A 295 -13.22 12.31 17.71
N ALA A 296 -12.11 12.16 16.99
CA ALA A 296 -11.19 11.07 17.26
C ALA A 296 -10.62 11.20 18.67
N GLU A 297 -10.77 10.15 19.46
CA GLU A 297 -10.20 10.05 20.80
C GLU A 297 -8.77 9.51 20.75
N ARG A 298 -7.99 9.84 21.78
CA ARG A 298 -6.67 9.26 21.96
C ARG A 298 -6.84 7.77 22.28
N GLY A 299 -6.09 6.93 21.59
CA GLY A 299 -6.13 5.49 21.82
C GLY A 299 -4.88 4.80 21.27
N GLU A 300 -4.86 3.49 21.42
CA GLU A 300 -3.80 2.60 20.95
C GLU A 300 -4.28 1.88 19.68
N PRO A 301 -4.22 2.52 18.49
CA PRO A 301 -4.73 1.92 17.26
C PRO A 301 -4.03 0.62 16.88
N TRP A 302 -2.86 0.36 17.48
CA TRP A 302 -1.99 -0.78 17.19
C TRP A 302 -1.61 -1.56 18.46
N GLY A 303 -2.52 -1.66 19.44
CA GLY A 303 -2.39 -2.60 20.57
C GLY A 303 -1.15 -2.41 21.47
N GLY A 304 -0.66 -1.16 21.60
CA GLY A 304 0.46 -0.82 22.48
C GLY A 304 1.85 -0.91 21.85
N THR A 305 2.01 -1.39 20.60
CA THR A 305 3.32 -1.43 19.92
C THR A 305 3.93 -0.04 19.75
N PHE A 306 3.08 0.98 19.61
CA PHE A 306 3.51 2.38 19.47
C PHE A 306 2.84 3.26 20.52
N PRO A 307 3.49 4.37 20.94
CA PRO A 307 2.86 5.36 21.81
C PRO A 307 1.57 5.90 21.21
N SER A 308 0.55 6.13 22.05
CA SER A 308 -0.74 6.68 21.63
C SER A 308 -0.61 8.11 21.10
N PRO A 309 -0.76 8.35 19.78
CA PRO A 309 -0.62 9.69 19.23
C PRO A 309 -1.79 10.58 19.64
N ARG A 310 -1.55 11.89 19.73
CA ARG A 310 -2.63 12.87 19.89
C ARG A 310 -3.38 13.02 18.56
N PRO A 311 -4.68 12.69 18.47
CA PRO A 311 -5.45 12.95 17.26
C PRO A 311 -5.67 14.46 17.10
N VAL A 312 -5.55 14.95 15.88
CA VAL A 312 -5.88 16.33 15.49
C VAL A 312 -6.73 16.27 14.23
N HIS A 313 -7.92 16.88 14.29
CA HIS A 313 -8.80 16.96 13.13
C HIS A 313 -8.15 17.81 12.03
N HIS A 314 -7.89 17.17 10.90
CA HIS A 314 -7.30 17.74 9.70
C HIS A 314 -8.04 17.11 8.52
N PRO A 315 -9.06 17.76 7.93
CA PRO A 315 -9.82 17.19 6.82
C PRO A 315 -9.13 17.36 5.46
N PHE A 316 -8.05 18.15 5.39
CA PHE A 316 -7.34 18.41 4.13
C PHE A 316 -6.53 17.18 3.70
N ARG A 317 -6.99 16.49 2.64
CA ARG A 317 -6.31 15.31 2.08
C ARG A 317 -5.69 15.62 0.72
N VAL A 318 -6.51 15.72 -0.32
CA VAL A 318 -6.05 16.05 -1.67
C VAL A 318 -7.06 16.99 -2.29
N LYS A 319 -6.60 18.13 -2.80
CA LYS A 319 -7.38 18.95 -3.73
C LYS A 319 -6.84 18.67 -5.13
N ARG A 320 -7.70 18.26 -6.06
CA ARG A 320 -7.30 18.18 -7.47
C ARG A 320 -7.66 19.51 -8.13
N PRO A 321 -6.70 20.25 -8.70
CA PRO A 321 -7.04 21.44 -9.46
C PRO A 321 -7.90 21.02 -10.65
N ALA A 322 -8.92 21.82 -10.97
CA ALA A 322 -9.71 21.66 -12.18
C ALA A 322 -8.83 22.02 -13.39
N LYS A 323 -7.98 21.08 -13.82
CA LYS A 323 -7.13 21.23 -15.00
C LYS A 323 -7.63 20.24 -16.04
N GLY A 324 -8.36 20.77 -17.02
CA GLY A 324 -8.87 20.03 -18.16
C GLY A 324 -9.95 20.85 -18.85
N GLU A 325 -10.06 20.70 -20.18
CA GLU A 325 -11.24 21.16 -20.88
C GLU A 325 -12.44 20.35 -20.37
N PRO A 326 -13.57 20.99 -20.02
CA PRO A 326 -14.77 20.27 -19.65
C PRO A 326 -15.15 19.29 -20.77
N LEU A 327 -15.31 18.00 -20.42
CA LEU A 327 -15.76 17.02 -21.38
C LEU A 327 -17.28 17.20 -21.60
N ALA A 328 -17.66 17.57 -22.82
CA ALA A 328 -19.07 17.77 -23.17
C ALA A 328 -19.85 16.44 -23.12
N ARG A 329 -21.12 16.49 -22.69
CA ARG A 329 -22.02 15.32 -22.66
C ARG A 329 -22.14 14.63 -24.03
N ALA A 330 -22.22 15.44 -25.09
CA ALA A 330 -22.24 14.96 -26.47
C ALA A 330 -21.02 14.10 -26.83
N ALA A 331 -19.82 14.44 -26.33
CA ALA A 331 -18.60 13.67 -26.58
C ALA A 331 -18.63 12.28 -25.93
N LEU A 332 -19.45 12.10 -24.89
CA LEU A 332 -19.70 10.81 -24.22
C LEU A 332 -20.96 10.11 -24.76
N GLY A 333 -21.66 10.72 -25.73
CA GLY A 333 -22.95 10.28 -26.24
C GLY A 333 -24.04 10.23 -25.15
N ILE A 334 -23.98 11.15 -24.18
CA ILE A 334 -24.96 11.30 -23.09
C ILE A 334 -25.96 12.39 -23.49
N ASP A 335 -27.25 12.11 -23.31
CA ASP A 335 -28.31 13.08 -23.56
C ASP A 335 -28.20 14.30 -22.60
N GLU A 336 -28.45 15.50 -23.11
CA GLU A 336 -28.39 16.74 -22.32
C GLU A 336 -29.36 16.74 -21.13
N LYS A 337 -30.48 16.01 -21.23
CA LYS A 337 -31.50 15.88 -20.18
C LYS A 337 -31.29 14.65 -19.28
N ALA A 338 -30.30 13.80 -19.57
CA ALA A 338 -30.02 12.64 -18.73
C ALA A 338 -29.53 13.06 -17.33
N VAL A 339 -29.92 12.30 -16.32
CA VAL A 339 -29.34 12.39 -14.98
C VAL A 339 -28.06 11.57 -14.98
N VAL A 340 -26.91 12.20 -14.73
CA VAL A 340 -25.62 11.49 -14.73
C VAL A 340 -25.25 11.12 -13.31
N TRP A 341 -25.13 9.82 -13.04
CA TRP A 341 -24.51 9.31 -11.82
C TRP A 341 -23.06 8.98 -12.12
N ILE A 342 -22.15 9.45 -11.28
CA ILE A 342 -20.71 9.29 -11.48
C ILE A 342 -20.14 8.45 -10.35
N THR A 343 -19.44 7.37 -10.71
CA THR A 343 -18.52 6.70 -9.81
C THR A 343 -17.11 6.94 -10.33
N ALA A 344 -16.28 7.60 -9.52
CA ALA A 344 -14.90 7.90 -9.87
C ALA A 344 -13.93 7.15 -8.96
N GLY A 345 -12.91 6.51 -9.54
CA GLY A 345 -11.94 5.73 -8.78
C GLY A 345 -10.81 5.18 -9.64
N PHE A 346 -9.72 4.76 -9.00
CA PHE A 346 -8.56 4.18 -9.70
C PHE A 346 -8.63 2.64 -9.79
N ARG A 347 -9.52 2.00 -9.04
CA ARG A 347 -9.61 0.53 -8.93
C ARG A 347 -11.04 0.03 -9.15
N LEU A 348 -11.79 0.73 -10.01
CA LEU A 348 -13.21 0.44 -10.23
C LEU A 348 -13.42 -1.01 -10.67
N GLU A 349 -12.49 -1.59 -11.41
CA GLU A 349 -12.52 -2.99 -11.85
C GLU A 349 -12.50 -4.01 -10.70
N HIS A 350 -11.99 -3.61 -9.53
CA HIS A 350 -11.84 -4.45 -8.34
C HIS A 350 -12.86 -4.10 -7.25
N GLU A 351 -13.22 -2.82 -7.14
CA GLU A 351 -14.13 -2.32 -6.11
C GLU A 351 -15.62 -2.49 -6.51
N ILE A 352 -15.90 -2.53 -7.82
CA ILE A 352 -17.24 -2.77 -8.34
C ILE A 352 -17.46 -4.28 -8.48
N ARG A 353 -18.09 -4.87 -7.45
CA ARG A 353 -18.34 -6.32 -7.36
C ARG A 353 -19.71 -6.64 -6.76
N ASP A 354 -20.11 -7.90 -6.95
CA ASP A 354 -21.17 -8.58 -6.20
C ASP A 354 -22.45 -7.75 -6.03
N GLU A 355 -22.98 -7.69 -4.81
CA GLU A 355 -24.22 -7.03 -4.45
C GLU A 355 -24.24 -5.55 -4.83
N TRP A 356 -23.12 -4.84 -4.70
CA TRP A 356 -23.06 -3.42 -5.07
C TRP A 356 -23.28 -3.23 -6.57
N ALA A 357 -22.63 -4.04 -7.40
CA ALA A 357 -22.81 -4.03 -8.84
C ALA A 357 -24.26 -4.36 -9.22
N SER A 358 -24.84 -5.40 -8.61
CA SER A 358 -26.24 -5.78 -8.83
C SER A 358 -27.22 -4.68 -8.46
N ARG A 359 -27.05 -4.04 -7.29
CA ARG A 359 -27.91 -2.93 -6.84
C ARG A 359 -27.81 -1.70 -7.73
N MET A 360 -26.60 -1.35 -8.19
CA MET A 360 -26.42 -0.24 -9.11
C MET A 360 -27.09 -0.50 -10.47
N LEU A 361 -26.99 -1.72 -10.99
CA LEU A 361 -27.67 -2.11 -12.23
C LEU A 361 -29.20 -2.09 -12.07
N GLU A 362 -29.72 -2.59 -10.95
CA GLU A 362 -31.14 -2.51 -10.63
C GLU A 362 -31.63 -1.06 -10.61
N LEU A 363 -30.92 -0.17 -9.92
CA LEU A 363 -31.25 1.25 -9.88
C LEU A 363 -31.26 1.89 -11.27
N VAL A 364 -30.22 1.67 -12.09
CA VAL A 364 -30.15 2.23 -13.45
C VAL A 364 -31.27 1.68 -14.34
N SER A 365 -31.69 0.43 -14.14
CA SER A 365 -32.82 -0.15 -14.89
C SER A 365 -34.17 0.46 -14.50
N ARG A 366 -34.35 0.83 -13.22
CA ARG A 366 -35.56 1.45 -12.70
C ARG A 366 -35.73 2.91 -13.12
N TYR A 367 -34.65 3.61 -13.44
CA TYR A 367 -34.67 5.03 -13.81
C TYR A 367 -34.12 5.25 -15.22
N PRO A 368 -34.95 5.15 -16.28
CA PRO A 368 -34.51 5.22 -17.67
C PRO A 368 -33.77 6.50 -18.09
N GLN A 369 -33.97 7.59 -17.36
CA GLN A 369 -33.30 8.88 -17.55
C GLN A 369 -31.89 8.93 -16.96
N VAL A 370 -31.50 7.92 -16.17
CA VAL A 370 -30.19 7.87 -15.52
C VAL A 370 -29.16 7.21 -16.43
N VAL A 371 -27.99 7.84 -16.53
CA VAL A 371 -26.78 7.27 -17.13
C VAL A 371 -25.74 7.14 -16.02
N TRP A 372 -25.20 5.94 -15.86
CA TRP A 372 -24.13 5.68 -14.90
C TRP A 372 -22.78 5.70 -15.61
N LEU A 373 -21.96 6.68 -15.24
CA LEU A 373 -20.63 6.94 -15.77
C LEU A 373 -19.57 6.47 -14.77
N LEU A 374 -18.73 5.54 -15.23
CA LEU A 374 -17.53 5.12 -14.52
C LEU A 374 -16.34 5.94 -15.01
N VAL A 375 -15.66 6.64 -14.09
CA VAL A 375 -14.54 7.53 -14.41
C VAL A 375 -13.27 7.06 -13.71
N GLY A 376 -12.28 6.65 -14.50
CA GLY A 376 -10.98 6.20 -14.03
C GLY A 376 -10.75 4.70 -14.26
N GLY A 377 -10.00 4.06 -13.37
CA GLY A 377 -9.54 2.68 -13.53
C GLY A 377 -8.53 2.49 -14.67
N GLU A 378 -8.45 1.26 -15.15
CA GLU A 378 -7.79 0.86 -16.40
C GLU A 378 -8.67 1.13 -17.63
N GLY A 379 -9.83 1.77 -17.43
CA GLY A 379 -10.86 2.00 -18.44
C GLY A 379 -11.46 0.72 -19.02
N LYS A 380 -11.45 -0.35 -18.22
CA LYS A 380 -12.18 -1.57 -18.53
C LYS A 380 -13.50 -1.54 -17.78
N LEU A 381 -14.53 -2.14 -18.36
CA LEU A 381 -15.77 -2.37 -17.64
C LEU A 381 -15.49 -3.40 -16.53
N PRO A 382 -15.88 -3.14 -15.27
CA PRO A 382 -15.73 -4.11 -14.19
C PRO A 382 -16.34 -5.46 -14.55
N PRO A 383 -15.69 -6.60 -14.24
CA PRO A 383 -16.19 -7.93 -14.61
C PRO A 383 -17.61 -8.22 -14.10
N ALA A 384 -17.97 -7.71 -12.93
CA ALA A 384 -19.31 -7.84 -12.36
C ALA A 384 -20.40 -7.18 -13.23
N LEU A 385 -20.03 -6.24 -14.10
CA LEU A 385 -20.93 -5.56 -15.04
C LEU A 385 -20.89 -6.19 -16.44
N ALA A 386 -20.06 -7.21 -16.69
CA ALA A 386 -19.96 -7.83 -18.02
C ALA A 386 -21.28 -8.48 -18.48
N GLN A 387 -22.08 -8.98 -17.53
CA GLN A 387 -23.39 -9.58 -17.80
C GLN A 387 -24.51 -8.54 -17.99
N ALA A 388 -24.28 -7.27 -17.63
CA ALA A 388 -25.24 -6.19 -17.84
C ALA A 388 -25.49 -5.86 -19.32
N GLY A 389 -24.73 -6.50 -20.22
CA GLY A 389 -24.90 -6.41 -21.66
C GLY A 389 -24.54 -5.02 -22.18
N ARG A 390 -24.33 -4.94 -23.50
CA ARG A 390 -24.12 -3.68 -24.24
C ARG A 390 -25.42 -2.87 -24.32
N GLY A 391 -26.09 -2.64 -23.20
CA GLY A 391 -27.20 -1.69 -23.10
C GLY A 391 -26.64 -0.26 -23.05
N PRO A 392 -27.31 0.73 -23.65
CA PRO A 392 -26.75 2.07 -23.88
C PRO A 392 -26.45 2.91 -22.61
N ARG A 393 -26.64 2.38 -21.40
CA ARG A 393 -26.82 3.16 -20.16
C ARG A 393 -25.76 2.98 -19.07
N ALA A 394 -25.01 1.88 -19.08
CA ALA A 394 -23.79 1.72 -18.28
C ALA A 394 -22.60 1.92 -19.22
N ARG A 395 -21.86 3.03 -19.05
CA ARG A 395 -20.73 3.35 -19.93
C ARG A 395 -19.47 3.53 -19.10
N ALA A 396 -18.42 2.81 -19.49
CA ALA A 396 -17.07 3.13 -19.08
C ALA A 396 -16.59 4.31 -19.92
N GLY A 397 -16.25 5.42 -19.28
CA GLY A 397 -15.68 6.59 -19.93
C GLY A 397 -14.26 6.83 -19.44
N TYR A 398 -13.33 7.00 -20.37
CA TYR A 398 -12.00 7.50 -20.03
C TYR A 398 -12.06 9.03 -20.01
N ALA A 399 -11.96 9.63 -18.82
CA ALA A 399 -11.56 11.03 -18.69
C ALA A 399 -10.17 11.03 -18.04
N ARG A 400 -9.15 11.51 -18.78
CA ARG A 400 -7.77 11.63 -18.30
C ARG A 400 -7.55 12.95 -17.59
#